data_AF-A0A536AZK8-F1
#
_entry.id   AF-A0A536AZK8-F1
#
_cell.length_a   1.000
_cell.length_b   1.000
_cell.length_c   1.000
_cell.angle_alpha   90.00
_cell.angle_beta   90.00
_cell.angle_gamma   90.00
#
_symmetry.space_group_name_H-M   'P 1'
#
loop_
_entity.id
_entity.type
_entity.pdbx_description
1 polymer ?
#
loop_
_entity_poly.entity_id
_entity_poly.type
_entity_poly.pdbx_seq_one_letter_code
_entity_poly.pdbx_strand_id
1 'polypeptide(L)'
;MTEGLHPRADELDDLSTLEFLEVMHAEDGGAVAAIRPHLPDIARAAEATVARLRKGGRLHYFGAGSSGHIARLDAFECPATFGVANDLVPR
;
A
#
# COMPACT_ATOMS: atom_id res chain seq x y z
N MET A 1 -12.67 8.00 -8.85
CA MET A 1 -11.75 7.28 -9.78
C MET A 1 -10.39 7.96 -9.72
N THR A 2 -9.29 7.29 -10.07
CA THR A 2 -7.92 7.85 -9.89
C THR A 2 -7.68 9.13 -10.69
N GLU A 3 -8.24 9.22 -11.90
CA GLU A 3 -8.19 10.42 -12.75
C GLU A 3 -9.38 11.36 -12.54
N GLY A 4 -10.27 11.04 -11.61
CA GLY A 4 -11.42 11.88 -11.29
C GLY A 4 -11.00 12.99 -10.34
N LEU A 5 -11.47 14.21 -10.60
CA LEU A 5 -11.23 15.34 -9.70
C LEU A 5 -11.87 15.08 -8.33
N HIS A 6 -11.16 15.48 -7.29
CA HIS A 6 -11.72 15.57 -5.95
C HIS A 6 -12.89 16.56 -5.95
N PRO A 7 -13.99 16.34 -5.20
CA PRO A 7 -15.14 17.27 -5.19
C PRO A 7 -14.79 18.71 -4.78
N ARG A 8 -13.69 18.88 -4.07
CA ARG A 8 -13.15 20.17 -3.61
C ARG A 8 -11.97 20.68 -4.46
N ALA A 9 -11.71 20.08 -5.62
CA ALA A 9 -10.51 20.40 -6.41
C ALA A 9 -10.41 21.89 -6.77
N ASP A 10 -11.53 22.53 -7.08
CA ASP A 10 -11.58 23.93 -7.53
C ASP A 10 -11.28 24.95 -6.42
N GLU A 11 -11.30 24.54 -5.15
CA GLU A 11 -11.11 25.42 -3.99
C GLU A 11 -9.80 25.15 -3.22
N LEU A 12 -9.02 24.13 -3.60
CA LEU A 12 -7.81 23.74 -2.85
C LEU A 12 -6.76 24.86 -2.80
N ASP A 13 -6.62 25.64 -3.86
CA ASP A 13 -5.61 26.71 -3.97
C ASP A 13 -5.93 27.93 -3.11
N ASP A 14 -7.20 28.08 -2.67
CA ASP A 14 -7.66 29.20 -1.84
C ASP A 14 -7.60 28.89 -0.34
N LEU A 15 -7.32 27.64 0.05
CA LEU A 15 -7.27 27.21 1.44
C LEU A 15 -6.04 27.77 2.17
N SER A 16 -6.20 28.11 3.44
CA SER A 16 -5.05 28.29 4.32
C SER A 16 -4.27 26.96 4.45
N THR A 17 -3.00 27.03 4.85
CA THR A 17 -2.19 25.82 5.07
C THR A 17 -2.85 24.85 6.04
N LEU A 18 -3.50 25.34 7.10
CA LEU A 18 -4.18 24.47 8.07
C LEU A 18 -5.36 23.74 7.44
N GLU A 19 -6.23 24.47 6.73
CA GLU A 19 -7.40 23.87 6.07
C GLU A 19 -6.98 22.85 5.01
N PHE A 20 -5.92 23.13 4.24
CA PHE A 20 -5.37 22.18 3.27
C PHE A 20 -4.88 20.90 3.96
N LEU A 21 -4.15 21.02 5.07
CA LEU A 21 -3.68 19.86 5.83
C LEU A 21 -4.84 19.06 6.44
N GLU A 22 -5.90 19.73 6.90
CA GLU A 22 -7.11 19.08 7.40
C GLU A 22 -7.83 18.28 6.29
N VAL A 23 -7.89 18.82 5.07
CA VAL A 23 -8.41 18.10 3.91
C VAL A 23 -7.58 16.85 3.61
N MET A 24 -6.26 17.00 3.49
CA MET A 24 -5.37 15.87 3.20
C MET A 24 -5.45 14.78 4.28
N HIS A 25 -5.46 15.17 5.55
CA HIS A 25 -5.56 14.22 6.66
C HIS A 25 -6.91 13.49 6.70
N ALA A 26 -8.00 14.17 6.34
CA ALA A 26 -9.31 13.52 6.23
C ALA A 26 -9.32 12.49 5.09
N GLU A 27 -8.73 12.79 3.94
CA GLU A 27 -8.60 11.86 2.82
C GLU A 27 -7.72 10.65 3.15
N ASP A 28 -6.63 10.84 3.90
CA ASP A 28 -5.82 9.73 4.43
C ASP A 28 -6.66 8.78 5.30
N GLY A 29 -7.50 9.34 6.17
CA GLY A 29 -8.45 8.56 6.97
C GLY A 29 -9.43 7.76 6.09
N GLY A 30 -9.93 8.37 5.02
CA GLY A 30 -10.76 7.72 4.01
C GLY A 30 -10.05 6.56 3.31
N ALA A 31 -8.79 6.74 2.92
CA ALA A 31 -7.97 5.70 2.29
C ALA A 31 -7.79 4.48 3.19
N VAL A 32 -7.50 4.68 4.48
CA VAL A 32 -7.41 3.58 5.45
C VAL A 32 -8.76 2.88 5.64
N ALA A 33 -9.85 3.66 5.75
CA ALA A 33 -11.19 3.11 5.90
C ALA A 33 -11.62 2.26 4.68
N ALA A 34 -11.19 2.64 3.47
CA ALA A 34 -11.48 1.92 2.23
C ALA A 34 -10.90 0.48 2.20
N ILE A 35 -9.89 0.18 3.02
CA ILE A 35 -9.32 -1.17 3.13
C ILE A 35 -10.28 -2.14 3.82
N ARG A 36 -11.11 -1.65 4.77
CA ARG A 36 -12.00 -2.47 5.61
C ARG A 36 -12.85 -3.49 4.83
N PRO A 37 -13.60 -3.13 3.77
CA PRO A 37 -14.39 -4.11 3.01
C PRO A 37 -13.56 -5.16 2.28
N HIS A 38 -12.26 -4.92 2.05
CA HIS A 38 -11.36 -5.83 1.31
C HIS A 38 -10.55 -6.77 2.22
N LEU A 39 -10.71 -6.69 3.54
CA LEU A 39 -10.01 -7.58 4.47
C LEU A 39 -10.17 -9.08 4.16
N PRO A 40 -11.35 -9.59 3.71
CA PRO A 40 -11.48 -11.00 3.31
C PRO A 40 -10.57 -11.38 2.13
N ASP A 41 -10.42 -10.49 1.14
CA ASP A 41 -9.55 -10.74 -0.02
C ASP A 41 -8.07 -10.66 0.36
N ILE A 42 -7.70 -9.71 1.21
CA ILE A 42 -6.34 -9.59 1.76
C ILE A 42 -5.98 -10.84 2.56
N ALA A 43 -6.89 -11.33 3.42
CA ALA A 43 -6.68 -12.56 4.17
C ALA A 43 -6.45 -13.77 3.24
N ARG A 44 -7.29 -13.93 2.21
CA ARG A 44 -7.14 -14.99 1.21
C ARG A 44 -5.81 -14.89 0.45
N ALA A 45 -5.36 -13.68 0.11
CA ALA A 45 -4.07 -13.46 -0.52
C ALA A 45 -2.91 -13.86 0.42
N ALA A 46 -2.97 -13.46 1.70
CA ALA A 46 -1.97 -13.81 2.69
C ALA A 46 -1.87 -15.33 2.90
N GLU A 47 -3.00 -16.02 3.07
CA GLU A 47 -3.05 -17.48 3.21
C GLU A 47 -2.47 -18.21 2.00
N ALA A 48 -2.83 -17.76 0.79
CA ALA A 48 -2.33 -18.33 -0.46
C ALA A 48 -0.82 -18.08 -0.63
N THR A 49 -0.30 -16.95 -0.15
CA THR A 49 1.13 -16.65 -0.13
C THR A 49 1.85 -17.57 0.86
N VAL A 50 1.37 -17.68 2.10
CA VAL A 50 1.94 -18.59 3.13
C VAL A 50 2.00 -20.03 2.62
N ALA A 51 0.94 -20.51 1.97
CA ALA A 51 0.89 -21.86 1.42
C ALA A 51 1.96 -22.09 0.32
N ARG A 52 2.32 -21.07 -0.47
CA ARG A 52 3.38 -21.14 -1.48
C ARG A 52 4.77 -21.03 -0.87
N LEU A 53 4.97 -20.10 0.07
CA LEU A 53 6.25 -19.93 0.75
C LEU A 53 6.65 -21.21 1.50
N ARG A 54 5.70 -21.88 2.17
CA ARG A 54 5.94 -23.18 2.84
C ARG A 54 6.37 -24.30 1.89
N LYS A 55 6.11 -24.17 0.59
CA LYS A 55 6.53 -25.13 -0.44
C LYS A 55 7.85 -24.73 -1.12
N GLY A 56 8.59 -23.78 -0.54
CA GLY A 56 9.82 -23.24 -1.13
C GLY A 56 9.58 -22.20 -2.23
N GLY A 57 8.36 -21.65 -2.33
CA GLY A 57 8.06 -20.54 -3.23
C GLY A 57 8.64 -19.22 -2.74
N ARG A 58 8.54 -18.20 -3.61
CA ARG A 58 8.98 -16.83 -3.34
C ARG A 58 7.82 -15.85 -3.61
N LEU A 59 7.82 -14.72 -2.92
CA LEU A 59 6.88 -13.62 -3.16
C LEU A 59 7.55 -12.57 -4.04
N HIS A 60 6.97 -12.31 -5.20
CA HIS A 60 7.47 -11.29 -6.14
C HIS A 60 6.45 -10.15 -6.25
N TYR A 61 6.93 -8.92 -6.11
CA TYR A 61 6.15 -7.72 -6.41
C TYR A 61 6.53 -7.16 -7.78
N PHE A 62 5.56 -6.53 -8.45
CA PHE A 62 5.75 -5.87 -9.73
C PHE A 62 5.03 -4.53 -9.72
N GLY A 63 5.69 -3.47 -10.22
CA GLY A 63 5.11 -2.15 -10.27
C GLY A 63 6.08 -1.12 -10.85
N ALA A 64 5.56 0.06 -11.18
CA ALA A 64 6.33 1.21 -11.63
C ALA A 64 5.96 2.44 -10.79
N GLY A 65 6.82 3.47 -10.80
CA GLY A 65 6.61 4.70 -10.02
C GLY A 65 6.41 4.42 -8.52
N SER A 66 5.48 5.15 -7.89
CA SER A 66 5.19 5.04 -6.45
C SER A 66 4.87 3.61 -6.00
N SER A 67 4.09 2.85 -6.79
CA SER A 67 3.77 1.45 -6.47
C SER A 67 5.02 0.55 -6.47
N GLY A 68 5.95 0.76 -7.39
CA GLY A 68 7.23 0.04 -7.42
C GLY A 68 8.13 0.40 -6.22
N HIS A 69 8.13 1.66 -5.80
CA HIS A 69 8.87 2.09 -4.62
C HIS A 69 8.31 1.49 -3.32
N ILE A 70 7.00 1.44 -3.15
CA ILE A 70 6.34 0.79 -2.00
C ILE A 70 6.66 -0.71 -1.97
N ALA A 71 6.55 -1.39 -3.12
CA ALA A 71 6.90 -2.80 -3.24
C ALA A 71 8.37 -3.09 -2.85
N ARG A 72 9.30 -2.24 -3.29
CA ARG A 72 10.71 -2.33 -2.94
C ARG A 72 10.95 -2.10 -1.45
N LEU A 73 10.23 -1.15 -0.84
CA LEU A 73 10.33 -0.89 0.61
C LEU A 73 9.92 -2.12 1.42
N ASP A 74 8.76 -2.72 1.11
CA ASP A 74 8.28 -3.93 1.81
C ASP A 74 9.25 -5.12 1.66
N ALA A 75 9.72 -5.40 0.45
CA ALA A 75 10.70 -6.45 0.19
C ALA A 75 12.03 -6.22 0.93
N PHE A 76 12.47 -4.95 1.03
CA PHE A 76 13.70 -4.58 1.71
C PHE A 76 13.64 -4.82 3.23
N GLU A 77 12.48 -4.62 3.85
CA GLU A 77 12.31 -4.78 5.29
C GLU A 77 12.22 -6.26 5.73
N CYS A 78 11.74 -7.16 4.85
CA CYS A 78 11.48 -8.56 5.19
C CYS A 78 12.65 -9.30 5.87
N PRO A 79 13.91 -9.27 5.34
CA PRO A 79 15.03 -9.98 5.96
C PRO A 79 15.38 -9.46 7.35
N ALA A 80 15.38 -8.14 7.54
CA ALA A 80 15.76 -7.51 8.81
C ALA A 80 14.67 -7.69 9.88
N THR A 81 13.39 -7.65 9.47
CA THR A 81 12.25 -7.78 10.39
C THR A 81 11.98 -9.23 10.78
N PHE A 82 12.09 -10.17 9.84
CA PHE A 82 11.67 -11.57 10.05
C PHE A 82 12.81 -12.59 10.02
N GLY A 83 14.06 -12.18 9.78
CA GLY A 83 15.22 -13.07 9.70
C GLY A 83 15.19 -14.03 8.50
N VAL A 84 14.43 -13.68 7.45
CA VAL A 84 14.29 -14.52 6.25
C VAL A 84 15.41 -14.24 5.24
N ALA A 85 15.65 -15.20 4.33
CA ALA A 85 16.62 -15.03 3.26
C ALA A 85 16.19 -13.92 2.29
N ASN A 86 17.17 -13.20 1.72
CA ASN A 86 16.93 -12.08 0.79
C ASN A 86 16.20 -12.49 -0.51
N ASP A 87 16.17 -13.78 -0.84
CA ASP A 87 15.51 -14.30 -2.02
C ASP A 87 14.07 -14.79 -1.73
N LEU A 88 13.62 -14.82 -0.47
CA LEU A 88 12.24 -15.18 -0.14
C LEU A 88 11.26 -14.13 -0.69
N VAL A 89 11.64 -12.86 -0.57
CA VAL A 89 10.95 -11.69 -1.16
C VAL A 89 12.01 -10.86 -1.92
N PRO A 90 12.26 -11.17 -3.21
CA PRO A 90 13.33 -10.51 -3.95
C PRO A 90 13.10 -9.00 -4.12
N ARG A 91 14.20 -8.26 -4.06
CA ARG A 91 14.26 -6.80 -4.31
C ARG A 91 14.20 -6.46 -5.80
#